data_AF-A0A6M2CBE3-F1
#
_entry.id   AF-A0A6M2CBE3-F1
#
_cell.length_a   1.000
_cell.length_b   1.000
_cell.length_c   1.000
_cell.angle_alpha   90.00
_cell.angle_beta   90.00
_cell.angle_gamma   90.00
#
_symmetry.space_group_name_H-M   'P 1'
#
loop_
_entity.id
_entity.type
_entity.pdbx_description
1 polymer ?
#
loop_
_entity_poly.entity_id
_entity_poly.type
_entity_poly.pdbx_seq_one_letter_code
_entity_poly.pdbx_strand_id
1 'polypeptide(L)'
;MSKDIGAAFMSTLLIIVVFAIYKYIKNYKANEAKKVLIKVANVEDNKTKNFNTKAENLKNLRDSHVLSEPEYQDKITKINDEELEQRVKRTEEYTSLKTLYSDGVFDKEEFESKVKIIRNQLSEKLKDNPNKEKSFRVSGDLKSGVAIAIDEDLNYGFVDENENIIIDFKYQFARDFKGGVALIKINNCFGFINTKGEEVIKPQFYWADEFSEGLCAVKNYEQKFGFIDEKGLIIIDYQFDHAYQFTNEMAKVKVKKLWGMVDKKGHFIQTPKFKKPTDF
;
A
#
# COMPACT_ATOMS: atom_id res chain seq x y z
N MET A 1 -0.66 28.31 65.08
CA MET A 1 -1.06 27.63 63.81
C MET A 1 0.09 27.70 62.80
N SER A 2 1.28 27.16 63.12
CA SER A 2 2.46 27.27 62.24
C SER A 2 3.50 26.14 62.35
N LYS A 3 3.14 24.94 62.83
CA LYS A 3 4.09 23.81 62.94
C LYS A 3 3.92 22.69 61.90
N ASP A 4 2.82 22.65 61.14
CA ASP A 4 2.58 21.55 60.17
C ASP A 4 2.98 21.84 58.72
N ILE A 5 3.32 23.09 58.38
CA ILE A 5 3.70 23.44 57.00
C ILE A 5 5.14 22.94 56.69
N GLY A 6 6.03 22.92 57.69
CA GLY A 6 7.43 22.53 57.50
C GLY A 6 7.64 21.03 57.21
N ALA A 7 6.88 20.15 57.86
CA ALA A 7 7.02 18.70 57.67
C ALA A 7 6.48 18.25 56.31
N ALA A 8 5.33 18.80 55.87
CA ALA A 8 4.78 18.54 54.55
C ALA A 8 5.73 19.04 53.44
N PHE A 9 6.30 20.23 53.57
CA PHE A 9 7.21 20.79 52.56
C PHE A 9 8.52 20.01 52.44
N MET A 10 9.09 19.56 53.56
CA MET A 10 10.31 18.73 53.56
C MET A 10 10.07 17.33 52.98
N SER A 11 8.88 16.75 53.21
CA SER A 11 8.51 15.44 52.63
C SER A 11 8.34 15.52 51.11
N THR A 12 7.72 16.57 50.60
CA THR A 12 7.51 16.78 49.16
C THR A 12 8.83 17.07 48.44
N LEU A 13 9.72 17.86 49.06
CA LEU A 13 11.04 18.16 48.50
C LEU A 13 11.92 16.89 48.41
N LEU A 14 11.87 16.03 49.43
CA LEU A 14 12.60 14.76 49.44
C LEU A 14 12.10 13.82 48.32
N ILE A 15 10.78 13.75 48.09
CA ILE A 15 10.19 12.94 47.02
C ILE A 15 10.64 13.45 45.64
N ILE A 16 10.65 14.77 45.42
CA ILE A 16 11.09 15.37 44.15
C ILE A 16 12.57 15.06 43.88
N VAL A 17 13.43 15.15 44.90
CA VAL A 17 14.86 14.84 44.77
C VAL A 17 15.10 13.35 44.48
N VAL A 18 14.39 12.44 45.17
CA VAL A 18 14.48 11.00 44.90
C VAL A 18 14.00 10.67 43.48
N PHE A 19 12.93 11.32 43.02
CA PHE A 19 12.42 11.12 41.66
C PHE A 19 13.38 11.66 40.59
N ALA A 20 14.03 12.80 40.85
CA ALA A 20 15.04 13.37 39.97
C ALA A 20 16.30 12.49 39.90
N ILE A 21 16.77 11.96 41.04
CA ILE A 21 17.90 11.02 41.11
C ILE A 21 17.54 9.71 40.40
N TYR A 22 16.35 9.16 40.61
CA TYR A 22 15.86 7.97 39.92
C TYR A 22 15.82 8.18 38.39
N LYS A 23 15.29 9.32 37.94
CA LYS A 23 15.22 9.68 36.51
C LYS A 23 16.62 9.90 35.92
N TYR A 24 17.54 10.51 36.67
CA TYR A 24 18.94 10.70 36.27
C TYR A 24 19.69 9.37 36.16
N ILE A 25 19.56 8.47 37.15
CA ILE A 25 20.19 7.14 37.14
C ILE A 25 19.61 6.28 36.01
N LYS A 26 18.30 6.33 35.77
CA LYS A 26 17.63 5.60 34.69
C LYS A 26 18.10 6.09 33.31
N ASN A 27 18.22 7.41 33.11
CA ASN A 27 18.73 7.98 31.85
C ASN A 27 20.24 7.75 31.66
N TYR A 28 21.04 7.80 32.73
CA TYR A 28 22.48 7.56 32.68
C TYR A 28 22.79 6.11 32.28
N LYS A 29 22.13 5.12 32.91
CA LYS A 29 22.25 3.71 32.53
C LYS A 29 21.75 3.44 31.11
N ALA A 30 20.69 4.12 30.66
CA ALA A 30 20.19 4.00 29.30
C ALA A 30 21.18 4.54 28.25
N ASN A 31 21.89 5.64 28.53
CA ASN A 31 22.88 6.21 27.61
C ASN A 31 24.18 5.41 27.53
N GLU A 32 24.68 4.86 28.63
CA GLU A 32 25.85 3.97 28.60
C GLU A 32 25.50 2.62 27.93
N ALA A 33 24.29 2.08 28.18
CA ALA A 33 23.79 0.92 27.42
C ALA A 33 23.67 1.23 25.92
N LYS A 34 23.21 2.43 25.54
CA LYS A 34 23.14 2.88 24.14
C LYS A 34 24.52 2.95 23.49
N LYS A 35 25.54 3.45 24.19
CA LYS A 35 26.93 3.50 23.69
C LYS A 35 27.54 2.11 23.53
N VAL A 36 27.24 1.17 24.43
CA VAL A 36 27.71 -0.23 24.34
C VAL A 36 27.00 -0.95 23.20
N LEU A 37 25.68 -0.79 23.04
CA LEU A 37 24.92 -1.37 21.91
C LEU A 37 25.37 -0.83 20.55
N ILE A 38 25.68 0.47 20.44
CA ILE A 38 26.22 1.07 19.22
C ILE A 38 27.63 0.55 18.92
N LYS A 39 28.45 0.25 19.95
CA LYS A 39 29.77 -0.38 19.75
C LYS A 39 29.66 -1.83 19.30
N VAL A 40 28.73 -2.59 19.88
CA VAL A 40 28.48 -4.00 19.51
C VAL A 40 27.89 -4.12 18.10
N ALA A 41 27.03 -3.20 17.67
CA ALA A 41 26.48 -3.18 16.31
C ALA A 41 27.51 -2.86 15.21
N ASN A 42 28.70 -2.36 15.57
CA ASN A 42 29.77 -1.98 14.64
C ASN A 42 30.91 -3.01 14.56
N VAL A 43 30.90 -4.07 15.37
CA VAL A 43 31.95 -5.10 15.39
C VAL A 43 31.31 -6.46 15.09
N GLU A 44 31.29 -6.86 13.81
CA GLU A 44 31.72 -8.20 13.36
C GLU A 44 31.54 -8.42 11.85
N ASP A 45 32.59 -9.01 11.26
CA ASP A 45 32.87 -9.20 9.84
C ASP A 45 31.97 -10.25 9.14
N ASN A 46 31.40 -9.87 7.98
CA ASN A 46 31.48 -10.57 6.68
C ASN A 46 30.46 -9.97 5.67
N LYS A 47 30.97 -9.59 4.49
CA LYS A 47 30.41 -8.57 3.56
C LYS A 47 29.01 -8.79 2.95
N THR A 48 28.35 -9.92 3.18
CA THR A 48 26.96 -10.16 2.73
C THR A 48 26.00 -10.37 3.90
N LYS A 49 26.51 -10.73 5.09
CA LYS A 49 25.71 -10.80 6.32
C LYS A 49 25.44 -9.41 6.95
N ASN A 50 26.22 -8.40 6.56
CA ASN A 50 26.20 -7.08 7.22
C ASN A 50 24.92 -6.26 6.96
N PHE A 51 24.40 -6.21 5.73
CA PHE A 51 23.22 -5.39 5.42
C PHE A 51 21.92 -5.93 6.03
N ASN A 52 21.66 -7.23 5.88
CA ASN A 52 20.49 -7.88 6.50
C ASN A 52 20.54 -7.76 8.03
N THR A 53 21.71 -7.95 8.65
CA THR A 53 21.88 -7.81 10.11
C THR A 53 21.70 -6.36 10.56
N LYS A 54 22.17 -5.37 9.78
CA LYS A 54 21.94 -3.95 10.06
C LYS A 54 20.46 -3.58 9.94
N ALA A 55 19.77 -4.06 8.92
CA ALA A 55 18.34 -3.85 8.73
C ALA A 55 17.52 -4.45 9.88
N GLU A 56 17.83 -5.69 10.26
CA GLU A 56 17.20 -6.41 11.38
C GLU A 56 17.42 -5.68 12.71
N ASN A 57 18.64 -5.20 12.96
CA ASN A 57 18.95 -4.42 14.16
C ASN A 57 18.18 -3.10 14.21
N LEU A 58 18.00 -2.42 13.08
CA LEU A 58 17.18 -1.20 13.00
C LEU A 58 15.70 -1.50 13.23
N LYS A 59 15.19 -2.63 12.70
CA LYS A 59 13.83 -3.13 12.92
C LYS A 59 13.58 -3.35 14.42
N ASN A 60 14.49 -4.07 15.10
CA ASN A 60 14.45 -4.30 16.55
C ASN A 60 14.50 -2.98 17.37
N LEU A 61 15.28 -1.99 16.93
CA LEU A 61 15.35 -0.68 17.58
C LEU A 61 14.09 0.17 17.37
N ARG A 62 13.45 0.06 16.21
CA ARG A 62 12.14 0.68 15.94
C ARG A 62 11.05 0.02 16.80
N ASP A 63 11.00 -1.30 16.81
CA ASP A 63 9.97 -2.07 17.53
C ASP A 63 10.08 -1.85 19.06
N SER A 64 11.29 -1.65 19.57
CA SER A 64 11.56 -1.24 20.96
C SER A 64 11.35 0.26 21.25
N HIS A 65 10.83 1.03 20.28
CA HIS A 65 10.55 2.47 20.37
C HIS A 65 11.80 3.34 20.65
N VAL A 66 13.00 2.82 20.35
CA VAL A 66 14.27 3.54 20.50
C VAL A 66 14.53 4.46 19.30
N LEU A 67 14.02 4.09 18.12
CA LEU A 67 14.00 4.89 16.90
C LEU A 67 12.56 5.30 16.58
N SER A 68 12.35 6.56 16.19
CA SER A 68 11.09 6.98 15.61
C SER A 68 10.92 6.43 14.19
N GLU A 69 9.68 6.31 13.71
CA GLU A 69 9.42 5.81 12.35
C GLU A 69 10.15 6.61 11.25
N PRO A 70 10.17 7.95 11.27
CA PRO A 70 10.95 8.72 10.31
C PRO A 70 12.46 8.45 10.37
N GLU A 71 13.03 8.27 11.57
CA GLU A 71 14.46 7.95 11.74
C GLU A 71 14.82 6.54 11.27
N TYR A 72 13.91 5.58 11.43
CA TYR A 72 14.06 4.24 10.89
C TYR A 72 14.07 4.26 9.36
N GLN A 73 13.10 4.95 8.75
CA GLN A 73 12.97 5.05 7.29
C GLN A 73 14.19 5.72 6.63
N ASP A 74 14.70 6.82 7.21
CA ASP A 74 15.92 7.48 6.70
C ASP A 74 17.14 6.54 6.74
N LYS A 75 17.30 5.78 7.83
CA LYS A 75 18.43 4.87 7.99
C LYS A 75 18.32 3.64 7.09
N ILE A 76 17.12 3.10 6.90
CA ILE A 76 16.92 1.93 6.04
C ILE A 76 17.11 2.29 4.56
N THR A 77 16.67 3.49 4.16
CA THR A 77 16.88 4.02 2.81
C THR A 77 18.37 4.10 2.48
N LYS A 78 19.18 4.65 3.40
CA LYS A 78 20.65 4.73 3.23
C LYS A 78 21.31 3.36 3.10
N ILE A 79 20.87 2.38 3.89
CA ILE A 79 21.38 1.00 3.79
C ILE A 79 21.05 0.39 2.44
N ASN A 80 19.81 0.56 1.97
CA ASN A 80 19.37 0.03 0.68
C ASN A 80 20.12 0.69 -0.48
N ASP A 81 20.35 2.01 -0.42
CA ASP A 81 21.14 2.74 -1.40
C ASP A 81 22.59 2.25 -1.42
N GLU A 82 23.22 2.08 -0.25
CA GLU A 82 24.59 1.54 -0.14
C GLU A 82 24.69 0.11 -0.69
N GLU A 83 23.68 -0.72 -0.45
CA GLU A 83 23.63 -2.08 -0.98
C GLU A 83 23.49 -2.06 -2.51
N LEU A 84 22.60 -1.23 -3.04
CA LEU A 84 22.42 -1.04 -4.48
C LEU A 84 23.72 -0.62 -5.16
N GLU A 85 24.46 0.34 -4.57
CA GLU A 85 25.79 0.73 -5.04
C GLU A 85 26.76 -0.44 -5.13
N GLN A 86 26.79 -1.28 -4.11
CA GLN A 86 27.69 -2.42 -4.10
C GLN A 86 27.31 -3.46 -5.14
N ARG A 87 26.02 -3.65 -5.38
CA ARG A 87 25.54 -4.58 -6.42
C ARG A 87 25.84 -4.04 -7.82
N VAL A 88 25.62 -2.74 -8.07
CA VAL A 88 26.02 -2.08 -9.33
C VAL A 88 27.50 -2.28 -9.60
N LYS A 89 28.37 -2.07 -8.60
CA LYS A 89 29.82 -2.23 -8.76
C LYS A 89 30.29 -3.67 -9.04
N ARG A 90 29.43 -4.66 -8.83
CA ARG A 90 29.71 -6.09 -9.08
C ARG A 90 29.22 -6.55 -10.44
N THR A 91 28.50 -5.72 -11.20
CA THR A 91 28.02 -6.12 -12.54
C THR A 91 29.17 -6.14 -13.54
N GLU A 92 29.07 -7.04 -14.53
CA GLU A 92 30.01 -7.09 -15.65
C GLU A 92 29.96 -5.78 -16.44
N GLU A 93 28.77 -5.22 -16.65
CA GLU A 93 28.52 -3.94 -17.31
C GLU A 93 29.28 -2.78 -16.64
N TYR A 94 29.22 -2.67 -15.31
CA TYR A 94 29.98 -1.64 -14.57
C TYR A 94 31.48 -1.83 -14.75
N THR A 95 31.95 -3.08 -14.70
CA THR A 95 33.36 -3.40 -14.89
C THR A 95 33.84 -2.97 -16.29
N SER A 96 33.08 -3.30 -17.33
CA SER A 96 33.37 -2.88 -18.71
C SER A 96 33.36 -1.36 -18.87
N LEU A 97 32.35 -0.67 -18.31
CA LEU A 97 32.29 0.80 -18.34
C LEU A 97 33.49 1.44 -17.63
N LYS A 98 33.91 0.88 -16.50
CA LYS A 98 35.05 1.38 -15.74
C LYS A 98 36.36 1.24 -16.53
N THR A 99 36.54 0.14 -17.26
CA THR A 99 37.69 -0.04 -18.15
C THR A 99 37.66 1.00 -19.27
N LEU A 100 36.54 1.14 -19.99
CA LEU A 100 36.40 2.13 -21.07
C LEU A 100 36.62 3.57 -20.60
N TYR A 101 36.14 3.92 -19.40
CA TYR A 101 36.41 5.21 -18.78
C TYR A 101 37.91 5.41 -18.48
N SER A 102 38.57 4.38 -17.95
CA SER A 102 40.01 4.41 -17.65
C SER A 102 40.86 4.54 -18.91
N ASP A 103 40.39 3.98 -20.03
CA ASP A 103 41.01 4.07 -21.35
C ASP A 103 40.70 5.41 -22.05
N GLY A 104 39.94 6.31 -21.41
CA GLY A 104 39.63 7.65 -21.91
C GLY A 104 38.57 7.70 -23.01
N VAL A 105 37.76 6.64 -23.17
CA VAL A 105 36.71 6.56 -24.21
C VAL A 105 35.56 7.53 -23.92
N PHE A 106 35.29 7.83 -22.66
CA PHE A 106 34.23 8.74 -22.22
C PHE A 106 34.75 9.68 -21.12
N ASP A 107 34.11 10.83 -20.96
CA ASP A 107 34.36 11.71 -19.82
C ASP A 107 33.63 11.24 -18.55
N LYS A 108 33.87 11.95 -17.44
CA LYS A 108 33.27 11.62 -16.14
C LYS A 108 31.75 11.73 -16.16
N GLU A 109 31.19 12.72 -16.84
CA GLU A 109 29.75 12.97 -16.85
C GLU A 109 29.01 11.87 -17.63
N GLU A 110 29.60 11.45 -18.75
CA GLU A 110 29.09 10.34 -19.54
C GLU A 110 29.23 9.00 -18.81
N PHE A 111 30.33 8.76 -18.10
CA PHE A 111 30.51 7.57 -17.27
C PHE A 111 29.43 7.48 -16.17
N GLU A 112 29.24 8.56 -15.41
CA GLU A 112 28.22 8.60 -14.34
C GLU A 112 26.80 8.44 -14.88
N SER A 113 26.51 9.00 -16.06
CA SER A 113 25.22 8.83 -16.73
C SER A 113 24.94 7.37 -17.10
N LYS A 114 25.94 6.64 -17.60
CA LYS A 114 25.81 5.21 -17.93
C LYS A 114 25.71 4.35 -16.67
N VAL A 115 26.47 4.66 -15.61
CA VAL A 115 26.35 3.99 -14.30
C VAL A 115 24.95 4.20 -13.70
N LYS A 116 24.36 5.38 -13.87
CA LYS A 116 22.98 5.67 -13.44
C LYS A 116 21.97 4.77 -14.16
N ILE A 117 22.17 4.45 -15.43
CA ILE A 117 21.30 3.52 -16.17
C ILE A 117 21.36 2.12 -15.54
N ILE A 118 22.56 1.61 -15.26
CA ILE A 118 22.76 0.31 -14.60
C ILE A 118 22.08 0.31 -13.22
N ARG A 119 22.27 1.38 -12.44
CA ARG A 119 21.62 1.56 -11.13
C ARG A 119 20.11 1.47 -11.25
N ASN A 120 19.51 2.22 -12.17
CA ASN A 120 18.06 2.24 -12.36
C ASN A 120 17.52 0.86 -12.80
N GLN A 121 18.20 0.19 -13.75
CA GLN A 121 17.81 -1.15 -14.19
C GLN A 121 17.87 -2.17 -13.06
N LEU A 122 18.92 -2.07 -12.22
CA LEU A 122 19.09 -2.96 -11.08
C LEU A 122 18.07 -2.65 -9.97
N SER A 123 17.76 -1.38 -9.71
CA SER A 123 16.72 -1.01 -8.75
C SER A 123 15.34 -1.51 -9.18
N GLU A 124 14.99 -1.42 -10.47
CA GLU A 124 13.73 -1.98 -10.99
C GLU A 124 13.69 -3.51 -10.82
N LYS A 125 14.77 -4.22 -11.19
CA LYS A 125 14.88 -5.68 -10.96
C LYS A 125 14.80 -6.08 -9.48
N LEU A 126 15.19 -5.19 -8.56
CA LEU A 126 15.14 -5.45 -7.12
C LEU A 126 13.79 -5.09 -6.49
N LYS A 127 12.98 -4.22 -7.11
CA LYS A 127 11.56 -4.08 -6.76
C LYS A 127 10.80 -5.38 -7.05
N ASP A 128 11.21 -6.10 -8.10
CA ASP A 128 10.72 -7.43 -8.45
C ASP A 128 11.34 -8.57 -7.61
N ASN A 129 12.12 -8.28 -6.55
CA ASN A 129 12.77 -9.31 -5.75
C ASN A 129 11.76 -10.08 -4.87
N PRO A 130 11.54 -11.39 -5.11
CA PRO A 130 10.59 -12.20 -4.36
C PRO A 130 10.96 -12.43 -2.88
N ASN A 131 12.16 -12.01 -2.44
CA ASN A 131 12.66 -12.17 -1.07
C ASN A 131 12.67 -10.88 -0.23
N LYS A 132 12.15 -9.75 -0.72
CA LYS A 132 11.74 -8.67 0.20
C LYS A 132 10.55 -9.25 0.98
N GLU A 133 10.60 -9.32 2.32
CA GLU A 133 9.41 -9.59 3.13
C GLU A 133 8.35 -8.59 2.64
N LYS A 134 7.40 -9.05 1.82
CA LYS A 134 6.30 -8.23 1.33
C LYS A 134 5.50 -7.89 2.58
N SER A 135 5.76 -6.74 3.16
CA SER A 135 4.95 -6.25 4.26
C SER A 135 3.67 -5.72 3.63
N PHE A 136 2.54 -6.24 4.10
CA PHE A 136 1.22 -5.80 3.69
C PHE A 136 0.32 -5.80 4.91
N ARG A 137 -0.81 -5.11 4.80
CA ARG A 137 -1.84 -5.09 5.84
C ARG A 137 -3.08 -5.73 5.30
N VAL A 138 -3.62 -6.70 6.04
CA VAL A 138 -4.95 -7.24 5.76
C VAL A 138 -5.98 -6.16 6.13
N SER A 139 -6.80 -5.77 5.17
CA SER A 139 -7.71 -4.62 5.28
C SER A 139 -9.18 -5.02 5.47
N GLY A 140 -9.51 -6.32 5.43
CA GLY A 140 -10.88 -6.81 5.52
C GLY A 140 -11.00 -8.22 6.10
N ASP A 141 -12.23 -8.65 6.35
CA ASP A 141 -12.52 -10.02 6.80
C ASP A 141 -12.30 -11.04 5.67
N LEU A 142 -12.08 -12.30 6.04
CA LEU A 142 -12.13 -13.42 5.09
C LEU A 142 -13.53 -13.51 4.45
N LYS A 143 -13.61 -13.24 3.14
CA LYS A 143 -14.80 -13.41 2.31
C LYS A 143 -14.48 -14.38 1.18
N SER A 144 -15.29 -15.44 1.05
CA SER A 144 -15.06 -16.49 0.04
C SER A 144 -13.68 -17.16 0.14
N GLY A 145 -13.13 -17.28 1.36
CA GLY A 145 -11.84 -17.93 1.63
C GLY A 145 -10.60 -17.04 1.41
N VAL A 146 -10.78 -15.76 1.06
CA VAL A 146 -9.69 -14.80 0.87
C VAL A 146 -10.04 -13.45 1.50
N ALA A 147 -9.03 -12.65 1.83
CA ALA A 147 -9.18 -11.30 2.37
C ALA A 147 -8.38 -10.30 1.53
N ILE A 148 -8.87 -9.05 1.45
CA ILE A 148 -8.10 -7.97 0.82
C ILE A 148 -6.86 -7.67 1.65
N ALA A 149 -5.72 -7.56 0.98
CA ALA A 149 -4.49 -7.04 1.54
C ALA A 149 -3.99 -5.84 0.72
N ILE A 150 -3.24 -4.95 1.37
CA ILE A 150 -2.66 -3.76 0.75
C ILE A 150 -1.17 -3.73 1.06
N ASP A 151 -0.33 -3.61 0.02
CA ASP A 151 1.14 -3.51 0.16
C ASP A 151 1.63 -2.11 0.55
N GLU A 152 2.95 -1.95 0.68
CA GLU A 152 3.60 -0.68 1.00
C GLU A 152 3.34 0.43 -0.04
N ASP A 153 3.10 0.05 -1.29
CA ASP A 153 2.86 0.95 -2.42
C ASP A 153 1.36 1.26 -2.62
N LEU A 154 0.51 0.82 -1.68
CA LEU A 154 -0.94 0.96 -1.70
C LEU A 154 -1.63 0.18 -2.84
N ASN A 155 -0.97 -0.83 -3.39
CA ASN A 155 -1.58 -1.77 -4.31
C ASN A 155 -2.36 -2.82 -3.53
N TYR A 156 -3.49 -3.21 -4.10
CA TYR A 156 -4.39 -4.22 -3.56
C TYR A 156 -4.03 -5.59 -4.12
N GLY A 157 -4.05 -6.58 -3.25
CA GLY A 157 -3.95 -8.01 -3.52
C GLY A 157 -4.90 -8.79 -2.62
N PHE A 158 -4.81 -10.12 -2.65
CA PHE A 158 -5.66 -10.98 -1.81
C PHE A 158 -4.85 -12.10 -1.17
N VAL A 159 -5.16 -12.38 0.08
CA VAL A 159 -4.47 -13.40 0.89
C VAL A 159 -5.47 -14.42 1.44
N ASP A 160 -4.99 -15.61 1.80
CA ASP A 160 -5.78 -16.60 2.53
C ASP A 160 -5.77 -16.34 4.05
N GLU A 161 -6.39 -17.25 4.81
CA GLU A 161 -6.47 -17.20 6.27
C GLU A 161 -5.12 -17.30 7.00
N ASN A 162 -4.08 -17.80 6.31
CA ASN A 162 -2.72 -17.93 6.82
C ASN A 162 -1.82 -16.80 6.29
N GLU A 163 -2.40 -15.74 5.72
CA GLU A 163 -1.70 -14.61 5.10
C GLU A 163 -0.83 -15.01 3.88
N ASN A 164 -1.08 -16.17 3.27
CA ASN A 164 -0.43 -16.50 2.01
C ASN A 164 -1.04 -15.66 0.89
N ILE A 165 -0.20 -15.09 0.02
CA ILE A 165 -0.66 -14.33 -1.15
C ILE A 165 -1.31 -15.29 -2.15
N ILE A 166 -2.60 -15.09 -2.40
CA ILE A 166 -3.39 -15.83 -3.40
C ILE A 166 -3.45 -15.04 -4.71
N ILE A 167 -3.55 -13.72 -4.63
CA ILE A 167 -3.58 -12.83 -5.78
C ILE A 167 -2.61 -11.68 -5.52
N ASP A 168 -1.65 -11.51 -6.44
CA ASP A 168 -0.58 -10.51 -6.32
C ASP A 168 -1.09 -9.07 -6.18
N PHE A 169 -0.31 -8.27 -5.46
CA PHE A 169 -0.50 -6.83 -5.30
C PHE A 169 -0.23 -6.10 -6.62
N LYS A 170 -1.29 -5.88 -7.40
CA LYS A 170 -1.19 -5.20 -8.71
C LYS A 170 -2.37 -4.28 -9.02
N TYR A 171 -3.38 -4.26 -8.15
CA TYR A 171 -4.60 -3.49 -8.38
C TYR A 171 -4.51 -2.13 -7.68
N GLN A 172 -4.93 -1.07 -8.37
CA GLN A 172 -5.03 0.28 -7.82
C GLN A 172 -6.21 0.43 -6.84
N PHE A 173 -7.16 -0.51 -6.90
CA PHE A 173 -8.33 -0.59 -6.04
C PHE A 173 -8.93 -2.00 -6.13
N ALA A 174 -9.47 -2.49 -5.02
CA ALA A 174 -10.26 -3.73 -4.97
C ALA A 174 -11.40 -3.63 -3.95
N ARG A 175 -12.47 -4.40 -4.19
CA ARG A 175 -13.56 -4.70 -3.24
C ARG A 175 -13.52 -6.16 -2.82
N ASP A 176 -14.20 -6.46 -1.72
CA ASP A 176 -14.27 -7.82 -1.20
C ASP A 176 -14.99 -8.74 -2.19
N PHE A 177 -14.71 -10.04 -2.10
CA PHE A 177 -15.44 -11.02 -2.89
C PHE A 177 -16.90 -11.10 -2.45
N LYS A 178 -17.81 -10.90 -3.41
CA LYS A 178 -19.25 -11.01 -3.24
C LYS A 178 -19.82 -11.81 -4.42
N GLY A 179 -20.56 -12.88 -4.14
CA GLY A 179 -21.07 -13.76 -5.20
C GLY A 179 -19.96 -14.45 -6.02
N GLY A 180 -18.78 -14.67 -5.44
CA GLY A 180 -17.65 -15.33 -6.10
C GLY A 180 -16.79 -14.43 -6.99
N VAL A 181 -17.10 -13.14 -7.09
CA VAL A 181 -16.31 -12.15 -7.85
C VAL A 181 -15.94 -10.95 -6.99
N ALA A 182 -14.84 -10.29 -7.36
CA ALA A 182 -14.38 -9.04 -6.76
C ALA A 182 -14.24 -7.96 -7.83
N LEU A 183 -14.74 -6.76 -7.54
CA LEU A 183 -14.50 -5.57 -8.36
C LEU A 183 -13.06 -5.10 -8.15
N ILE A 184 -12.32 -4.92 -9.24
CA ILE A 184 -10.94 -4.42 -9.20
C ILE A 184 -10.73 -3.27 -10.17
N LYS A 185 -9.68 -2.49 -9.93
CA LYS A 185 -9.18 -1.45 -10.84
C LYS A 185 -7.71 -1.66 -11.13
N ILE A 186 -7.34 -1.69 -12.40
CA ILE A 186 -5.95 -1.75 -12.87
C ILE A 186 -5.83 -0.93 -14.14
N ASN A 187 -4.70 -0.23 -14.32
CA ASN A 187 -4.46 0.64 -15.47
C ASN A 187 -5.60 1.65 -15.72
N ASN A 188 -6.18 2.19 -14.64
CA ASN A 188 -7.35 3.08 -14.68
C ASN A 188 -8.67 2.49 -15.19
N CYS A 189 -8.75 1.18 -15.42
CA CYS A 189 -9.95 0.48 -15.87
C CYS A 189 -10.52 -0.40 -14.76
N PHE A 190 -11.84 -0.46 -14.64
CA PHE A 190 -12.54 -1.39 -13.75
C PHE A 190 -12.90 -2.69 -14.47
N GLY A 191 -12.81 -3.80 -13.74
CA GLY A 191 -13.16 -5.15 -14.16
C GLY A 191 -13.45 -6.06 -12.96
N PHE A 192 -13.64 -7.36 -13.22
CA PHE A 192 -14.02 -8.33 -12.19
C PHE A 192 -13.14 -9.58 -12.28
N ILE A 193 -12.70 -10.07 -11.12
CA ILE A 193 -11.91 -11.29 -11.00
C ILE A 193 -12.61 -12.31 -10.10
N ASN A 194 -12.29 -13.59 -10.26
CA ASN A 194 -12.70 -14.65 -9.34
C ASN A 194 -11.68 -14.83 -8.20
N THR A 195 -11.96 -15.73 -7.25
CA THR A 195 -11.11 -15.98 -6.07
C THR A 195 -9.74 -16.56 -6.38
N LYS A 196 -9.50 -16.99 -7.63
CA LYS A 196 -8.18 -17.42 -8.13
C LYS A 196 -7.41 -16.30 -8.83
N GLY A 197 -7.99 -15.09 -8.92
CA GLY A 197 -7.41 -13.96 -9.63
C GLY A 197 -7.61 -14.00 -11.15
N GLU A 198 -8.42 -14.91 -11.66
CA GLU A 198 -8.75 -14.99 -13.09
C GLU A 198 -9.78 -13.91 -13.44
N GLU A 199 -9.57 -13.22 -14.56
CA GLU A 199 -10.49 -12.19 -15.06
C GLU A 199 -11.81 -12.82 -15.53
N VAL A 200 -12.89 -12.59 -14.77
CA VAL A 200 -14.25 -12.95 -15.17
C VAL A 200 -14.77 -11.93 -16.18
N ILE A 201 -14.50 -10.65 -15.92
CA ILE A 201 -14.75 -9.55 -16.86
C ILE A 201 -13.48 -8.71 -16.92
N LYS A 202 -12.87 -8.65 -18.09
CA LYS A 202 -11.61 -7.91 -18.30
C LYS A 202 -11.77 -6.44 -17.88
N PRO A 203 -10.73 -5.83 -17.27
CA PRO A 203 -10.73 -4.41 -16.98
C PRO A 203 -10.91 -3.56 -18.25
N GLN A 204 -12.08 -2.92 -18.38
CA GLN A 204 -12.42 -2.16 -19.59
C GLN A 204 -13.34 -0.96 -19.33
N PHE A 205 -13.92 -0.85 -18.14
CA PHE A 205 -14.87 0.23 -17.81
C PHE A 205 -14.17 1.42 -17.18
N TYR A 206 -14.66 2.63 -17.46
CA TYR A 206 -14.16 3.84 -16.81
C TYR A 206 -14.51 3.85 -15.32
N TRP A 207 -15.68 3.31 -14.97
CA TRP A 207 -16.14 3.10 -13.61
C TRP A 207 -17.12 1.92 -13.57
N ALA A 208 -17.18 1.20 -12.46
CA ALA A 208 -18.17 0.15 -12.22
C ALA A 208 -18.57 0.11 -10.74
N ASP A 209 -19.78 -0.33 -10.48
CA ASP A 209 -20.28 -0.65 -9.14
C ASP A 209 -20.14 -2.15 -8.83
N GLU A 210 -20.62 -2.60 -7.68
CA GLU A 210 -20.80 -4.03 -7.41
C GLU A 210 -22.03 -4.61 -8.13
N PHE A 211 -22.04 -5.93 -8.32
CA PHE A 211 -23.25 -6.63 -8.75
C PHE A 211 -24.35 -6.55 -7.69
N SER A 212 -25.57 -6.25 -8.14
CA SER A 212 -26.79 -6.29 -7.36
C SER A 212 -27.92 -6.87 -8.20
N GLU A 213 -28.59 -7.89 -7.67
CA GLU A 213 -29.70 -8.59 -8.34
C GLU A 213 -29.38 -9.08 -9.78
N GLY A 214 -28.13 -9.48 -10.00
CA GLY A 214 -27.62 -10.03 -11.27
C GLY A 214 -27.16 -9.01 -12.30
N LEU A 215 -27.23 -7.70 -12.00
CA LEU A 215 -26.75 -6.63 -12.87
C LEU A 215 -25.77 -5.70 -12.15
N CYS A 216 -24.87 -5.08 -12.92
CA CYS A 216 -23.91 -4.11 -12.43
C CYS A 216 -24.01 -2.81 -13.23
N ALA A 217 -24.10 -1.67 -12.55
CA ALA A 217 -24.00 -0.37 -13.20
C ALA A 217 -22.56 -0.10 -13.61
N VAL A 218 -22.34 0.28 -14.88
CA VAL A 218 -21.01 0.59 -15.42
C VAL A 218 -21.02 1.89 -16.20
N LYS A 219 -19.90 2.60 -16.20
CA LYS A 219 -19.70 3.85 -16.93
C LYS A 219 -18.66 3.66 -18.03
N ASN A 220 -18.98 4.13 -19.24
CA ASN A 220 -18.04 4.15 -20.36
C ASN A 220 -17.17 5.43 -20.35
N TYR A 221 -16.24 5.53 -21.31
CA TYR A 221 -15.36 6.69 -21.45
C TYR A 221 -16.08 7.98 -21.89
N GLU A 222 -17.22 7.86 -22.55
CA GLU A 222 -18.12 8.99 -22.88
C GLU A 222 -18.93 9.50 -21.66
N GLN A 223 -18.62 8.99 -20.47
CA GLN A 223 -19.25 9.36 -19.21
C GLN A 223 -20.74 8.99 -19.11
N LYS A 224 -21.19 7.99 -19.87
CA LYS A 224 -22.54 7.45 -19.82
C LYS A 224 -22.60 6.14 -19.06
N PHE A 225 -23.70 5.95 -18.33
CA PHE A 225 -23.99 4.74 -17.57
C PHE A 225 -24.86 3.78 -18.38
N GLY A 226 -24.54 2.51 -18.26
CA GLY A 226 -25.33 1.36 -18.71
C GLY A 226 -25.27 0.26 -17.65
N PHE A 227 -25.79 -0.92 -17.97
CA PHE A 227 -25.78 -2.07 -17.08
C PHE A 227 -25.30 -3.33 -17.79
N ILE A 228 -24.46 -4.11 -17.10
CA ILE A 228 -23.94 -5.39 -17.58
C ILE A 228 -24.45 -6.55 -16.72
N ASP A 229 -24.48 -7.75 -17.29
CA ASP A 229 -24.65 -8.99 -16.55
C ASP A 229 -23.32 -9.52 -15.97
N GLU A 230 -23.40 -10.65 -15.25
CA GLU A 230 -22.25 -11.32 -14.62
C GLU A 230 -21.21 -11.85 -15.63
N LYS A 231 -21.56 -11.92 -16.92
CA LYS A 231 -20.64 -12.30 -18.01
C LYS A 231 -20.04 -11.07 -18.70
N GLY A 232 -20.39 -9.86 -18.25
CA GLY A 232 -19.95 -8.60 -18.84
C GLY A 232 -20.69 -8.19 -20.10
N LEU A 233 -21.81 -8.85 -20.42
CA LEU A 233 -22.66 -8.46 -21.55
C LEU A 233 -23.48 -7.23 -21.18
N ILE A 234 -23.52 -6.25 -22.07
CA ILE A 234 -24.36 -5.06 -21.91
C ILE A 234 -25.83 -5.48 -22.04
N ILE A 235 -26.59 -5.33 -20.96
CA ILE A 235 -28.03 -5.60 -20.91
C ILE A 235 -28.83 -4.32 -21.14
N ILE A 236 -28.32 -3.20 -20.64
CA ILE A 236 -28.91 -1.88 -20.86
C ILE A 236 -27.80 -0.95 -21.37
N ASP A 237 -27.99 -0.41 -22.57
CA ASP A 237 -27.01 0.43 -23.24
C ASP A 237 -26.62 1.69 -22.46
N TYR A 238 -25.46 2.23 -22.80
CA TYR A 238 -24.88 3.45 -22.24
C TYR A 238 -25.70 4.71 -22.61
N GLN A 239 -26.82 4.93 -21.93
CA GLN A 239 -27.75 6.03 -22.23
C GLN A 239 -28.00 6.97 -21.06
N PHE A 240 -27.59 6.61 -19.84
CA PHE A 240 -27.90 7.39 -18.64
C PHE A 240 -26.74 8.33 -18.25
N ASP A 241 -27.06 9.50 -17.70
CA ASP A 241 -26.08 10.42 -17.09
C ASP A 241 -25.58 9.90 -15.73
N HIS A 242 -26.40 9.09 -15.06
CA HIS A 242 -26.09 8.42 -13.80
C HIS A 242 -27.01 7.21 -13.62
N ALA A 243 -26.54 6.20 -12.90
CA ALA A 243 -27.34 5.04 -12.52
C ALA A 243 -26.93 4.57 -11.12
N TYR A 244 -27.92 4.22 -10.29
CA TYR A 244 -27.71 3.46 -9.07
C TYR A 244 -27.85 1.96 -9.35
N GLN A 245 -27.35 1.13 -8.45
CA GLN A 245 -27.55 -0.32 -8.47
C GLN A 245 -29.05 -0.71 -8.46
N PHE A 246 -29.34 -1.92 -8.93
CA PHE A 246 -30.68 -2.51 -8.84
C PHE A 246 -31.03 -2.87 -7.39
N THR A 247 -32.24 -2.52 -6.97
CA THR A 247 -32.86 -2.91 -5.70
C THR A 247 -34.36 -3.08 -5.92
N ASN A 248 -34.94 -4.18 -5.44
CA ASN A 248 -36.34 -4.53 -5.67
C ASN A 248 -36.70 -4.55 -7.17
N GLU A 249 -35.84 -5.16 -8.00
CA GLU A 249 -36.00 -5.31 -9.45
C GLU A 249 -35.98 -3.99 -10.25
N MET A 250 -35.55 -2.88 -9.63
CA MET A 250 -35.58 -1.56 -10.23
C MET A 250 -34.29 -0.77 -9.96
N ALA A 251 -33.91 0.10 -10.90
CA ALA A 251 -32.77 1.00 -10.73
C ALA A 251 -33.16 2.45 -10.97
N LYS A 252 -32.66 3.33 -10.10
CA LYS A 252 -32.81 4.79 -10.24
C LYS A 252 -31.79 5.29 -11.25
N VAL A 253 -32.26 5.94 -12.31
CA VAL A 253 -31.41 6.44 -13.41
C VAL A 253 -31.66 7.90 -13.69
N LYS A 254 -30.64 8.58 -14.20
CA LYS A 254 -30.67 10.01 -14.51
C LYS A 254 -30.51 10.22 -16.01
N VAL A 255 -31.39 11.03 -16.61
CA VAL A 255 -31.33 11.43 -18.02
C VAL A 255 -31.63 12.92 -18.12
N LYS A 256 -30.76 13.67 -18.83
CA LYS A 256 -30.90 15.13 -19.02
C LYS A 256 -31.17 15.86 -17.70
N LYS A 257 -30.41 15.50 -16.66
CA LYS A 257 -30.48 16.03 -15.29
C LYS A 257 -31.71 15.64 -14.46
N LEU A 258 -32.66 14.86 -14.98
CA LEU A 258 -33.84 14.41 -14.26
C LEU A 258 -33.75 12.92 -13.90
N TRP A 259 -34.34 12.54 -12.78
CA TRP A 259 -34.37 11.17 -12.28
C TRP A 259 -35.66 10.46 -12.67
N GLY A 260 -35.51 9.19 -12.99
CA GLY A 260 -36.57 8.21 -13.22
C GLY A 260 -36.13 6.83 -12.74
N MET A 261 -36.87 5.81 -13.12
CA MET A 261 -36.65 4.42 -12.71
C MET A 261 -36.86 3.47 -13.87
N VAL A 262 -35.99 2.48 -14.00
CA VAL A 262 -36.04 1.45 -15.04
C VAL A 262 -36.13 0.05 -14.44
N ASP A 263 -36.73 -0.87 -15.19
CA ASP A 263 -36.68 -2.31 -14.92
C ASP A 263 -35.34 -2.91 -15.39
N LYS A 264 -35.12 -4.21 -15.12
CA LYS A 264 -33.90 -4.95 -15.54
C LYS A 264 -33.72 -5.09 -17.06
N LYS A 265 -34.73 -4.75 -17.86
CA LYS A 265 -34.66 -4.71 -19.33
C LYS A 265 -34.42 -3.29 -19.84
N GLY A 266 -34.33 -2.29 -18.96
CA GLY A 266 -34.14 -0.89 -19.31
C GLY A 266 -35.42 -0.12 -19.67
N HIS A 267 -36.60 -0.71 -19.49
CA HIS A 267 -37.86 0.02 -19.71
C HIS A 267 -38.12 0.96 -18.54
N PHE A 268 -38.53 2.19 -18.84
CA PHE A 268 -38.93 3.14 -17.80
C PHE A 268 -40.23 2.69 -17.12
N ILE A 269 -40.11 2.33 -15.85
CA ILE A 269 -41.26 2.21 -14.92
C ILE A 269 -41.73 3.61 -14.54
N GLN A 270 -40.76 4.53 -14.36
CA GLN A 270 -41.01 5.94 -14.13
C GLN A 270 -40.09 6.76 -15.02
N THR A 271 -40.67 7.49 -15.97
CA THR A 271 -39.92 8.38 -16.86
C THR A 271 -39.19 9.48 -16.09
N PRO A 272 -38.02 9.96 -16.56
CA PRO A 272 -37.25 10.98 -15.89
C PRO A 272 -38.00 12.30 -15.74
N LYS A 273 -38.41 12.65 -14.52
CA LYS A 273 -39.15 13.89 -14.22
C LYS A 273 -38.81 14.52 -12.86
N PHE A 274 -38.02 13.84 -12.04
CA PHE A 274 -37.71 14.27 -10.68
C PHE A 274 -36.36 14.97 -10.59
N LYS A 275 -36.22 15.94 -9.68
CA LYS A 275 -34.95 16.65 -9.48
C LYS A 275 -34.00 15.88 -8.57
N LYS A 276 -34.53 15.07 -7.65
CA LYS A 276 -33.74 14.23 -6.74
C LYS A 276 -34.13 12.76 -6.91
N PRO A 277 -33.21 11.82 -6.61
CA PRO A 277 -33.51 10.39 -6.66
C PRO A 277 -34.43 9.94 -5.51
N THR A 278 -34.68 10.79 -4.51
CA THR A 278 -35.53 10.49 -3.34
C THR A 278 -36.98 10.93 -3.50
N ASP A 279 -37.32 11.61 -4.60
CA ASP A 279 -38.65 12.18 -4.81
C ASP A 279 -39.69 11.12 -5.25
N PHE A 280 -39.32 9.84 -5.26
CA PHE A 280 -40.12 8.67 -5.59
C PHE A 280 -39.56 7.39 -4.96
#